data_AF-A0A9E3IPT4-F1
#
_entry.id   AF-A0A9E3IPT4-F1
#
_cell.length_a   1.000
_cell.length_b   1.000
_cell.length_c   1.000
_cell.angle_alpha   90.00
_cell.angle_beta   90.00
_cell.angle_gamma   90.00
#
_symmetry.space_group_name_H-M   'P 1'
#
loop_
_entity.id
_entity.type
_entity.pdbx_description
1 polymer ?
#
loop_
_entity_poly.entity_id
_entity_poly.type
_entity_poly.pdbx_seq_one_letter_code
_entity_poly.pdbx_strand_id
1 'polypeptide(L)'
;MESTTYPTTESPAGAKEPTIAFVSLGCPKALTDSELILTQLRAEGYGTSKSYSGADLVVVNTCGFIDDAVKESLDAIGEALAENGKVIVTGCLGAKPGKAGGDNLIREIHPKVLAVTGPHATQEVMDAVHLHVPKPHDPFVDLVPPQGIKLTPRHYAYLKISEGCNHRCTFCIIPSMRGDLVSRPIGDVLGEAQRLFEAGVKELLVVSQDTSAYGVDVQYRMGFWDGKPVKTRMLDLCERLGDLAAKYGA
;
A
#
# COMPACT_ATOMS: atom_id res chain seq x y z
N MET A 1 -11.60 44.17 -14.01
CA MET A 1 -11.39 43.20 -12.93
C MET A 1 -12.28 42.02 -13.24
N GLU A 2 -11.82 41.11 -14.09
CA GLU A 2 -12.58 39.90 -14.42
C GLU A 2 -12.36 38.85 -13.34
N SER A 3 -13.47 38.45 -12.74
CA SER A 3 -13.56 37.42 -11.72
C SER A 3 -13.36 36.06 -12.39
N THR A 4 -12.16 35.50 -12.29
CA THR A 4 -11.89 34.12 -12.67
C THR A 4 -12.52 33.19 -11.64
N THR A 5 -13.73 32.71 -11.92
CA THR A 5 -14.33 31.58 -11.21
C THR A 5 -13.60 30.30 -11.61
N TYR A 6 -12.90 29.68 -10.66
CA TYR A 6 -12.31 28.36 -10.84
C TYR A 6 -13.41 27.30 -10.88
N PRO A 7 -13.40 26.36 -11.84
CA PRO A 7 -14.32 25.24 -11.84
C PRO A 7 -14.05 24.38 -10.59
N THR A 8 -15.09 24.17 -9.79
CA THR A 8 -15.07 23.19 -8.69
C THR A 8 -15.00 21.81 -9.32
N THR A 9 -13.85 21.15 -9.24
CA THR A 9 -13.75 19.73 -9.56
C THR A 9 -14.58 18.96 -8.55
N GLU A 10 -15.72 18.44 -8.99
CA GLU A 10 -16.51 17.50 -8.20
C GLU A 10 -15.63 16.31 -7.82
N SER A 11 -15.58 16.05 -6.50
CA SER A 11 -14.92 14.86 -5.94
C SER A 11 -15.58 13.61 -6.53
N PRO A 12 -14.82 12.59 -6.97
CA PRO A 12 -15.42 11.37 -7.48
C PRO A 12 -16.23 10.72 -6.36
N ALA A 13 -17.56 10.78 -6.50
CA ALA A 13 -18.47 10.08 -5.63
C ALA A 13 -18.20 8.56 -5.72
N GLY A 14 -17.92 7.91 -4.58
CA GLY A 14 -18.29 6.50 -4.42
C GLY A 14 -17.32 5.51 -3.79
N ALA A 15 -16.12 5.88 -3.32
CA ALA A 15 -15.36 4.94 -2.49
C ALA A 15 -15.87 5.01 -1.05
N LYS A 16 -16.64 3.99 -0.62
CA LYS A 16 -17.08 3.85 0.78
C LYS A 16 -15.82 3.82 1.67
N GLU A 17 -15.75 4.73 2.66
CA GLU A 17 -14.67 4.76 3.65
C GLU A 17 -14.52 3.36 4.27
N PRO A 18 -13.35 2.70 4.17
CA PRO A 18 -13.15 1.38 4.74
C PRO A 18 -13.33 1.45 6.25
N THR A 19 -14.14 0.56 6.80
CA THR A 19 -14.54 0.59 8.22
C THR A 19 -13.84 -0.51 9.01
N ILE A 20 -13.24 -0.14 10.13
CA ILE A 20 -12.59 -1.07 11.05
C ILE A 20 -13.43 -1.16 12.33
N ALA A 21 -13.84 -2.37 12.71
CA ALA A 21 -14.42 -2.61 14.03
C ALA A 21 -13.30 -2.83 15.04
N PHE A 22 -13.45 -2.30 16.25
CA PHE A 22 -12.41 -2.39 17.28
C PHE A 22 -13.00 -2.88 18.60
N VAL A 23 -12.35 -3.88 19.20
CA VAL A 23 -12.66 -4.39 20.53
C VAL A 23 -11.46 -4.13 21.42
N SER A 24 -11.66 -3.39 22.51
CA SER A 24 -10.62 -3.10 23.49
C SER A 24 -10.92 -3.84 24.80
N LEU A 25 -10.15 -4.90 25.08
CA LEU A 25 -10.22 -5.66 26.33
C LEU A 25 -8.97 -5.42 27.18
N GLY A 26 -9.06 -5.80 28.46
CA GLY A 26 -7.93 -5.78 29.39
C GLY A 26 -7.90 -4.56 30.31
N CYS A 27 -6.73 -3.93 30.43
CA CYS A 27 -6.46 -2.92 31.45
C CYS A 27 -6.37 -1.50 30.87
N PRO A 28 -6.30 -0.44 31.70
CA PRO A 28 -6.17 0.94 31.22
C PRO A 28 -4.98 1.18 30.28
N LYS A 29 -3.90 0.40 30.37
CA LYS A 29 -2.77 0.47 29.43
C LYS A 29 -3.11 -0.09 28.04
N ALA A 30 -3.93 -1.14 27.98
CA ALA A 30 -4.44 -1.68 26.72
C ALA A 30 -5.44 -0.71 26.09
N LEU A 31 -6.21 0.02 26.89
CA LEU A 31 -7.09 1.09 26.40
C LEU A 31 -6.28 2.21 25.72
N THR A 32 -5.19 2.69 26.34
CA THR A 32 -4.34 3.72 25.71
C THR A 32 -3.69 3.25 24.42
N ASP A 33 -3.28 1.97 24.32
CA ASP A 33 -2.79 1.40 23.06
C ASP A 33 -3.90 1.39 21.99
N SER A 34 -5.14 1.06 22.38
CA SER A 34 -6.30 1.06 21.49
C SER A 34 -6.63 2.46 20.98
N GLU A 35 -6.58 3.47 21.85
CA GLU A 35 -6.79 4.88 21.48
C GLU A 35 -5.75 5.35 20.46
N LEU A 36 -4.49 4.94 20.62
CA LEU A 36 -3.42 5.26 19.68
C LEU A 36 -3.67 4.61 18.31
N ILE A 37 -4.05 3.33 18.28
CA ILE A 37 -4.41 2.63 17.02
C ILE A 37 -5.61 3.30 16.35
N LEU A 38 -6.67 3.58 17.11
CA LEU A 38 -7.88 4.26 16.58
C LEU A 38 -7.56 5.66 16.04
N THR A 39 -6.68 6.40 16.72
CA THR A 39 -6.22 7.71 16.26
C THR A 39 -5.48 7.61 14.93
N GLN A 40 -4.59 6.62 14.79
CA GLN A 40 -3.84 6.40 13.55
C GLN A 40 -4.77 5.96 12.40
N LEU A 41 -5.69 5.02 12.66
CA LEU A 41 -6.72 4.61 11.69
C LEU A 41 -7.51 5.82 11.18
N ARG A 42 -7.97 6.69 12.08
CA ARG A 42 -8.68 7.93 11.69
C ARG A 42 -7.80 8.87 10.88
N ALA A 43 -6.54 9.08 11.30
CA ALA A 43 -5.59 9.95 10.60
C ALA A 43 -5.28 9.47 9.17
N GLU A 44 -5.43 8.17 8.92
CA GLU A 44 -5.21 7.55 7.62
C GLU A 44 -6.49 7.40 6.78
N GLY A 45 -7.63 7.90 7.27
CA GLY A 45 -8.89 7.93 6.53
C GLY A 45 -9.76 6.68 6.69
N TYR A 46 -9.52 5.86 7.71
CA TYR A 46 -10.40 4.73 8.03
C TYR A 46 -11.59 5.14 8.89
N GLY A 47 -12.74 4.54 8.57
CA GLY A 47 -13.96 4.59 9.35
C GLY A 47 -13.88 3.67 10.57
N THR A 48 -14.65 3.96 11.62
CA THR A 48 -14.84 3.02 12.74
C THR A 48 -16.24 2.42 12.71
N SER A 49 -16.34 1.10 12.88
CA SER A 49 -17.62 0.39 13.00
C SER A 49 -17.93 0.03 14.45
N LYS A 50 -19.21 0.05 14.82
CA LYS A 50 -19.70 -0.41 16.12
C LYS A 50 -20.07 -1.91 16.15
N SER A 51 -20.09 -2.57 15.00
CA SER A 51 -20.42 -3.99 14.84
C SER A 51 -19.33 -4.72 14.05
N TYR A 52 -19.13 -6.01 14.34
CA TYR A 52 -18.23 -6.85 13.54
C TYR A 52 -18.83 -7.09 12.16
N SER A 53 -20.13 -7.39 12.10
CA SER A 53 -20.87 -7.53 10.85
C SER A 53 -20.81 -6.24 10.04
N GLY A 54 -20.37 -6.35 8.78
CA GLY A 54 -20.33 -5.24 7.83
C GLY A 54 -19.11 -4.32 7.94
N ALA A 55 -18.21 -4.55 8.89
CA ALA A 55 -16.88 -3.94 8.90
C ALA A 55 -15.97 -4.63 7.87
N ASP A 56 -14.97 -3.92 7.36
CA ASP A 56 -14.00 -4.46 6.40
C ASP A 56 -12.92 -5.32 7.08
N LEU A 57 -12.68 -5.07 8.38
CA LEU A 57 -11.79 -5.84 9.25
C LEU A 57 -12.10 -5.55 10.73
N VAL A 58 -11.79 -6.51 11.61
CA VAL A 58 -11.90 -6.36 13.08
C VAL A 58 -10.52 -6.40 13.73
N VAL A 59 -10.24 -5.45 14.62
CA VAL A 59 -9.07 -5.48 15.51
C VAL A 59 -9.53 -5.80 16.94
N VAL A 60 -8.95 -6.84 17.54
CA VAL A 60 -9.24 -7.25 18.92
C VAL A 60 -7.99 -7.05 19.77
N ASN A 61 -8.02 -6.07 20.68
CA ASN A 61 -6.97 -5.87 21.69
C ASN A 61 -7.29 -6.68 22.95
N THR A 62 -6.37 -7.55 23.34
CA THR A 62 -6.61 -8.67 24.26
C THR A 62 -5.83 -8.57 25.57
N CYS A 63 -6.38 -9.21 26.61
CA CYS A 63 -5.71 -9.37 27.90
C CYS A 63 -4.99 -10.72 27.98
N GLY A 64 -3.76 -10.74 28.50
CA GLY A 64 -2.95 -11.95 28.64
C GLY A 64 -2.75 -12.44 30.09
N PHE A 65 -3.24 -11.69 31.07
CA PHE A 65 -2.80 -11.81 32.47
C PHE A 65 -3.73 -12.64 33.36
N ILE A 66 -5.02 -12.28 33.44
CA ILE A 66 -6.00 -12.95 34.31
C ILE A 66 -6.71 -14.03 33.50
N ASP A 67 -6.82 -15.26 34.02
CA ASP A 67 -7.39 -16.40 33.28
C ASP A 67 -8.82 -16.14 32.76
N ASP A 68 -9.67 -15.50 33.58
CA ASP A 68 -11.03 -15.12 33.14
C ASP A 68 -10.99 -14.12 31.97
N ALA A 69 -10.08 -13.14 32.02
CA ALA A 69 -9.90 -12.15 30.95
C ALA A 69 -9.24 -12.75 29.69
N VAL A 70 -8.41 -13.79 29.85
CA VAL A 70 -7.85 -14.56 28.73
C VAL A 70 -8.97 -15.32 28.04
N LYS A 71 -9.86 -15.96 28.80
CA LYS A 71 -11.02 -16.67 28.25
C LYS A 71 -11.94 -15.70 27.51
N GLU A 72 -12.30 -14.58 28.13
CA GLU A 72 -13.08 -13.52 27.50
C GLU A 72 -12.44 -13.03 26.18
N SER A 73 -11.11 -12.85 26.18
CA SER A 73 -10.37 -12.44 24.98
C SER A 73 -10.46 -13.47 23.86
N LEU A 74 -10.37 -14.77 24.17
CA LEU A 74 -10.51 -15.85 23.19
C LEU A 74 -11.94 -15.95 22.65
N ASP A 75 -12.95 -15.83 23.53
CA ASP A 75 -14.36 -15.85 23.15
C ASP A 75 -14.66 -14.68 22.18
N ALA A 76 -14.18 -13.47 22.48
CA ALA A 76 -14.34 -12.30 21.61
C ALA A 76 -13.66 -12.47 20.23
N ILE A 77 -12.49 -13.11 20.17
CA ILE A 77 -11.84 -13.46 18.89
C ILE A 77 -12.71 -14.43 18.09
N GLY A 78 -13.28 -15.43 18.75
CA GLY A 78 -14.18 -16.41 18.14
C GLY A 78 -15.42 -15.76 17.54
N GLU A 79 -16.07 -14.86 18.29
CA GLU A 79 -17.24 -14.09 17.84
C GLU A 79 -16.89 -13.21 16.63
N ALA A 80 -15.80 -12.45 16.70
CA ALA A 80 -15.35 -11.61 15.59
C ALA A 80 -15.04 -12.42 14.32
N LEU A 81 -14.43 -13.60 14.47
CA LEU A 81 -14.17 -14.51 13.34
C LEU A 81 -15.47 -15.09 12.75
N ALA A 82 -16.45 -15.40 13.58
CA ALA A 82 -17.73 -15.93 13.14
C ALA A 82 -18.56 -14.88 12.38
N GLU A 83 -18.55 -13.63 12.84
CA GLU A 83 -19.36 -12.56 12.26
C GLU A 83 -18.71 -11.84 11.07
N ASN A 84 -17.37 -11.70 11.05
CA ASN A 84 -16.65 -10.94 10.03
C ASN A 84 -15.70 -11.81 9.19
N GLY A 85 -14.94 -12.69 9.84
CA GLY A 85 -13.97 -13.56 9.19
C GLY A 85 -12.59 -12.94 8.93
N LYS A 86 -12.41 -11.61 9.04
CA LYS A 86 -11.11 -10.92 8.96
C LYS A 86 -10.76 -10.28 10.29
N VAL A 87 -9.90 -10.95 11.06
CA VAL A 87 -9.56 -10.52 12.43
C VAL A 87 -8.05 -10.39 12.60
N ILE A 88 -7.62 -9.23 13.09
CA ILE A 88 -6.27 -8.97 13.61
C ILE A 88 -6.35 -8.94 15.13
N VAL A 89 -5.43 -9.62 15.80
CA VAL A 89 -5.36 -9.66 17.26
C VAL A 89 -4.12 -8.92 17.74
N THR A 90 -4.26 -8.10 18.77
CA THR A 90 -3.16 -7.37 19.42
C THR A 90 -3.28 -7.45 20.94
N GLY A 91 -2.27 -6.96 21.66
CA GLY A 91 -2.28 -6.89 23.12
C GLY A 91 -1.52 -8.02 23.81
N CYS A 92 -1.65 -8.09 25.14
CA CYS A 92 -0.80 -8.94 25.98
C CYS A 92 -0.94 -10.43 25.69
N LEU A 93 -2.09 -10.89 25.21
CA LEU A 93 -2.28 -12.31 24.85
C LEU A 93 -1.49 -12.69 23.59
N GLY A 94 -1.26 -11.74 22.67
CA GLY A 94 -0.45 -11.94 21.47
C GLY A 94 1.01 -12.26 21.75
N ALA A 95 1.52 -11.81 22.91
CA ALA A 95 2.87 -12.14 23.38
C ALA A 95 2.95 -13.44 24.19
N LYS A 96 1.82 -14.16 24.39
CA LYS A 96 1.79 -15.39 25.19
C LYS A 96 2.17 -16.59 24.32
N PRO A 97 3.24 -17.33 24.65
CA PRO A 97 3.70 -18.45 23.84
C PRO A 97 2.68 -19.60 23.82
N GLY A 98 2.65 -20.32 22.71
CA GLY A 98 1.83 -21.53 22.54
C GLY A 98 2.29 -22.68 23.44
N LYS A 99 1.38 -23.58 23.81
CA LYS A 99 1.71 -24.73 24.69
C LYS A 99 2.31 -25.90 23.91
N ALA A 100 2.12 -25.96 22.59
CA ALA A 100 2.47 -27.10 21.74
C ALA A 100 3.61 -26.80 20.75
N GLY A 101 4.39 -25.74 20.98
CA GLY A 101 5.48 -25.34 20.08
C GLY A 101 5.02 -24.53 18.86
N GLY A 102 3.76 -24.06 18.86
CA GLY A 102 3.28 -23.05 17.92
C GLY A 102 3.76 -21.64 18.28
N ASP A 103 3.66 -20.72 17.31
CA ASP A 103 4.11 -19.32 17.40
C ASP A 103 3.54 -18.60 18.65
N ASN A 104 2.21 -18.61 18.84
CA ASN A 104 1.56 -18.07 20.03
C ASN A 104 0.22 -18.78 20.33
N LEU A 105 -0.29 -18.61 21.56
CA LEU A 105 -1.52 -19.25 22.04
C LEU A 105 -2.75 -18.94 21.18
N ILE A 106 -2.85 -17.71 20.66
CA ILE A 106 -3.99 -17.30 19.82
C ILE A 106 -4.02 -18.09 18.52
N ARG A 107 -2.87 -18.27 17.86
CA ARG A 107 -2.79 -19.04 16.60
C ARG A 107 -3.06 -20.53 16.81
N GLU A 108 -2.78 -21.09 17.99
CA GLU A 108 -3.12 -22.47 18.31
C GLU A 108 -4.65 -22.68 18.39
N ILE A 109 -5.38 -21.73 18.98
CA ILE A 109 -6.83 -21.83 19.21
C ILE A 109 -7.63 -21.30 18.01
N HIS A 110 -7.21 -20.18 17.45
CA HIS A 110 -7.86 -19.48 16.34
C HIS A 110 -6.89 -19.30 15.16
N PRO A 111 -6.54 -20.38 14.42
CA PRO A 111 -5.54 -20.33 13.35
C PRO A 111 -5.95 -19.44 12.16
N LYS A 112 -7.21 -19.02 12.08
CA LYS A 112 -7.77 -18.20 11.00
C LYS A 112 -7.53 -16.69 11.16
N VAL A 113 -6.93 -16.24 12.26
CA VAL A 113 -6.59 -14.82 12.44
C VAL A 113 -5.53 -14.38 11.41
N LEU A 114 -5.69 -13.17 10.89
CA LEU A 114 -4.84 -12.62 9.84
C LEU A 114 -3.46 -12.24 10.36
N ALA A 115 -3.41 -11.62 11.53
CA ALA A 115 -2.18 -11.26 12.22
C ALA A 115 -2.37 -11.34 13.74
N VAL A 116 -1.27 -11.57 14.45
CA VAL A 116 -1.19 -11.50 15.91
C VAL A 116 0.02 -10.65 16.26
N THR A 117 -0.18 -9.59 17.03
CA THR A 117 0.88 -8.68 17.48
C THR A 117 0.90 -8.57 19.00
N GLY A 118 2.00 -8.09 19.57
CA GLY A 118 2.15 -7.89 21.01
C GLY A 118 1.48 -6.60 21.54
N PRO A 119 1.64 -6.30 22.84
CA PRO A 119 1.31 -4.98 23.39
C PRO A 119 2.24 -3.90 22.82
N HIS A 120 1.79 -2.64 22.81
CA HIS A 120 2.56 -1.49 22.26
C HIS A 120 3.00 -1.65 20.78
N ALA A 121 2.31 -2.50 20.02
CA ALA A 121 2.65 -2.83 18.64
C ALA A 121 1.80 -2.06 17.61
N THR A 122 1.53 -0.77 17.86
CA THR A 122 0.66 0.04 16.99
C THR A 122 1.08 -0.03 15.52
N GLN A 123 2.37 0.10 15.22
CA GLN A 123 2.86 0.06 13.85
C GLN A 123 2.60 -1.30 13.19
N GLU A 124 2.87 -2.42 13.88
CA GLU A 124 2.62 -3.76 13.35
C GLU A 124 1.13 -4.01 13.11
N VAL A 125 0.26 -3.46 13.96
CA VAL A 125 -1.19 -3.51 13.74
C VAL A 125 -1.57 -2.75 12.48
N MET A 126 -1.02 -1.54 12.28
CA MET A 126 -1.28 -0.74 11.08
C MET A 126 -0.76 -1.41 9.81
N ASP A 127 0.45 -1.97 9.84
CA ASP A 127 1.01 -2.71 8.71
C ASP A 127 0.13 -3.91 8.33
N ALA A 128 -0.38 -4.63 9.33
CA ALA A 128 -1.31 -5.73 9.13
C ALA A 128 -2.67 -5.25 8.60
N VAL A 129 -3.16 -4.09 9.04
CA VAL A 129 -4.38 -3.46 8.50
C VAL A 129 -4.15 -3.11 7.03
N HIS A 130 -3.06 -2.43 6.67
CA HIS A 130 -2.75 -2.03 5.29
C HIS A 130 -2.65 -3.21 4.33
N LEU A 131 -2.13 -4.34 4.81
CA LEU A 131 -2.04 -5.57 4.03
C LEU A 131 -3.40 -6.13 3.62
N HIS A 132 -4.42 -5.99 4.48
CA HIS A 132 -5.74 -6.63 4.29
C HIS A 132 -6.85 -5.66 3.89
N VAL A 133 -6.69 -4.38 4.26
CA VAL A 133 -7.56 -3.25 3.93
C VAL A 133 -6.63 -2.09 3.55
N PRO A 134 -6.21 -1.99 2.27
CA PRO A 134 -5.29 -0.95 1.82
C PRO A 134 -5.76 0.45 2.22
N LYS A 135 -4.80 1.31 2.57
CA LYS A 135 -5.07 2.68 3.02
C LYS A 135 -5.96 3.41 2.00
N PRO A 136 -7.08 4.01 2.43
CA PRO A 136 -7.89 4.83 1.54
C PRO A 136 -7.05 6.03 1.07
N HIS A 137 -6.99 6.22 -0.24
CA HIS A 137 -6.40 7.42 -0.84
C HIS A 137 -7.50 8.48 -0.91
N ASP A 138 -7.50 9.42 0.03
CA ASP A 138 -8.34 10.61 -0.03
C ASP A 138 -7.49 11.79 -0.55
N PRO A 139 -7.75 12.33 -1.75
CA PRO A 139 -7.02 13.47 -2.30
C PRO A 139 -7.03 14.74 -1.43
N PHE A 140 -7.96 14.86 -0.47
CA PHE A 140 -8.04 15.99 0.46
C PHE A 140 -7.20 15.80 1.73
N VAL A 141 -6.84 14.57 2.08
CA VAL A 141 -5.98 14.23 3.23
C VAL A 141 -4.58 13.81 2.78
N ASP A 142 -4.48 13.17 1.62
CA ASP A 142 -3.24 12.78 0.97
C ASP A 142 -2.70 13.97 0.18
N LEU A 143 -1.95 14.84 0.88
CA LEU A 143 -1.30 16.02 0.30
C LEU A 143 -0.27 15.68 -0.79
N VAL A 144 0.00 14.39 -1.02
CA VAL A 144 0.90 13.90 -2.06
C VAL A 144 0.11 13.69 -3.35
N PRO A 145 0.40 14.46 -4.42
CA PRO A 145 -0.26 14.26 -5.71
C PRO A 145 -0.04 12.83 -6.25
N PRO A 146 -0.94 12.28 -7.09
CA PRO A 146 -0.79 10.93 -7.65
C PRO A 146 0.52 10.66 -8.42
N GLN A 147 1.10 11.71 -9.01
CA GLN A 147 2.42 11.67 -9.67
C GLN A 147 3.62 11.79 -8.71
N GLY A 148 3.34 11.99 -7.42
CA GLY A 148 4.31 12.35 -6.39
C GLY A 148 4.76 13.81 -6.48
N ILE A 149 5.57 14.23 -5.51
CA ILE A 149 6.25 15.52 -5.57
C ILE A 149 7.42 15.41 -6.55
N LYS A 150 7.38 16.21 -7.62
CA LYS A 150 8.50 16.30 -8.57
C LYS A 150 9.35 17.52 -8.25
N LEU A 151 10.67 17.31 -8.26
CA LEU A 151 11.65 18.38 -8.09
C LEU A 151 11.97 19.10 -9.40
N THR A 152 11.43 18.62 -10.53
CA THR A 152 11.58 19.24 -11.84
C THR A 152 10.58 20.38 -12.04
N PRO A 153 10.88 21.35 -12.91
CA PRO A 153 9.90 22.30 -13.42
C PRO A 153 8.65 21.62 -14.00
N ARG A 154 7.51 22.33 -14.02
CA ARG A 154 6.20 21.77 -14.42
C ARG A 154 6.14 21.18 -15.84
N HIS A 155 7.02 21.60 -16.74
CA HIS A 155 6.94 21.22 -18.15
C HIS A 155 7.64 19.89 -18.47
N TYR A 156 8.52 19.36 -17.62
CA TYR A 156 9.17 18.07 -17.88
C TYR A 156 9.30 17.20 -16.62
N ALA A 157 9.44 15.89 -16.82
CA ALA A 157 9.74 14.95 -15.75
C ALA A 157 10.65 13.82 -16.23
N TYR A 158 11.50 13.30 -15.33
CA TYR A 158 12.25 12.08 -15.58
C TYR A 158 11.38 10.85 -15.35
N LEU A 159 11.41 9.92 -16.30
CA LEU A 159 10.74 8.62 -16.20
C LEU A 159 11.81 7.51 -16.17
N LYS A 160 12.09 6.98 -14.99
CA LYS A 160 13.04 5.88 -14.83
C LYS A 160 12.43 4.57 -15.32
N ILE A 161 13.09 3.83 -16.20
CA ILE A 161 12.56 2.58 -16.77
C ILE A 161 13.27 1.32 -16.27
N SER A 162 14.52 1.43 -15.83
CA SER A 162 15.28 0.33 -15.25
C SER A 162 16.33 0.84 -14.26
N GLU A 163 16.91 -0.08 -13.50
CA GLU A 163 18.03 0.14 -12.60
C GLU A 163 19.13 -0.91 -12.89
N GLY A 164 20.39 -0.57 -12.61
CA GLY A 164 21.51 -1.49 -12.82
C GLY A 164 21.93 -1.63 -14.29
N CYS A 165 22.94 -2.46 -14.56
CA CYS A 165 23.46 -2.67 -15.91
C CYS A 165 24.18 -4.02 -16.03
N ASN A 166 23.92 -4.75 -17.14
CA ASN A 166 24.57 -6.03 -17.43
C ASN A 166 25.95 -5.88 -18.09
N HIS A 167 26.29 -4.69 -18.58
CA HIS A 167 27.58 -4.45 -19.19
C HIS A 167 28.72 -4.51 -18.16
N ARG A 168 29.81 -5.17 -18.53
CA ARG A 168 31.06 -5.23 -17.75
C ARG A 168 32.10 -4.26 -18.33
N CYS A 169 31.71 -3.00 -18.50
CA CYS A 169 32.61 -1.96 -19.01
C CYS A 169 33.79 -1.78 -18.05
N THR A 170 35.02 -1.79 -18.57
CA THR A 170 36.26 -1.75 -17.77
C THR A 170 36.38 -0.51 -16.88
N PHE A 171 35.71 0.58 -17.24
CA PHE A 171 35.74 1.84 -16.52
C PHE A 171 34.54 2.04 -15.56
N CYS A 172 33.54 1.16 -15.58
CA CYS A 172 32.25 1.41 -14.93
C CYS A 172 32.02 0.49 -13.73
N ILE A 173 31.86 1.06 -12.54
CA ILE A 173 31.61 0.31 -11.29
C ILE A 173 30.14 -0.04 -11.08
N ILE A 174 29.24 0.40 -11.97
CA ILE A 174 27.78 0.30 -11.81
C ILE A 174 27.31 -1.11 -11.46
N PRO A 175 27.78 -2.19 -12.11
CA PRO A 175 27.24 -3.50 -11.77
C PRO A 175 27.58 -3.99 -10.36
N SER A 176 28.71 -3.54 -9.80
CA SER A 176 29.06 -3.82 -8.39
C SER A 176 28.29 -2.91 -7.42
N MET A 177 27.91 -1.71 -7.84
CA MET A 177 27.27 -0.70 -6.98
C MET A 177 25.74 -0.80 -6.97
N ARG A 178 25.12 -1.01 -8.13
CA ARG A 178 23.67 -0.99 -8.35
C ARG A 178 23.11 -2.34 -8.80
N GLY A 179 23.98 -3.33 -9.00
CA GLY A 179 23.61 -4.66 -9.45
C GLY A 179 23.45 -4.77 -10.97
N ASP A 180 23.09 -5.98 -11.40
CA ASP A 180 22.72 -6.30 -12.77
C ASP A 180 21.41 -5.60 -13.17
N LEU A 181 21.09 -5.61 -14.46
CA LEU A 181 19.91 -4.93 -14.99
C LEU A 181 18.62 -5.47 -14.38
N VAL A 182 17.80 -4.56 -13.86
CA VAL A 182 16.43 -4.82 -13.40
C VAL A 182 15.49 -3.84 -14.09
N SER A 183 14.69 -4.36 -15.02
CA SER A 183 13.68 -3.57 -15.75
C SER A 183 12.39 -3.43 -14.95
N ARG A 184 11.82 -2.22 -14.95
CA ARG A 184 10.48 -2.00 -14.38
C ARG A 184 9.41 -2.64 -15.28
N PRO A 185 8.31 -3.18 -14.70
CA PRO A 185 7.18 -3.63 -15.49
C PRO A 185 6.60 -2.51 -16.36
N ILE A 186 6.31 -2.81 -17.63
CA ILE A 186 5.86 -1.78 -18.59
C ILE A 186 4.54 -1.12 -18.20
N GLY A 187 3.63 -1.86 -17.54
CA GLY A 187 2.36 -1.30 -17.04
C GLY A 187 2.59 -0.21 -16.00
N ASP A 188 3.55 -0.40 -15.10
CA ASP A 188 3.88 0.59 -14.06
C ASP A 188 4.52 1.84 -14.67
N VAL A 189 5.38 1.65 -15.67
CA VAL A 189 6.05 2.75 -16.39
C VAL A 189 5.03 3.59 -17.15
N LEU A 190 4.12 2.96 -17.91
CA LEU A 190 3.09 3.66 -18.67
C LEU A 190 2.03 4.30 -17.74
N GLY A 191 1.70 3.66 -16.62
CA GLY A 191 0.83 4.23 -15.60
C GLY A 191 1.45 5.47 -14.94
N GLU A 192 2.74 5.45 -14.63
CA GLU A 192 3.45 6.64 -14.14
C GLU A 192 3.49 7.75 -15.19
N ALA A 193 3.80 7.42 -16.44
CA ALA A 193 3.79 8.39 -17.55
C ALA A 193 2.43 9.08 -17.69
N GLN A 194 1.33 8.33 -17.60
CA GLN A 194 -0.02 8.87 -17.67
C GLN A 194 -0.28 9.89 -16.55
N ARG A 195 0.03 9.54 -15.29
CA ARG A 195 -0.13 10.46 -14.15
C ARG A 195 0.70 11.74 -14.32
N LEU A 196 1.88 11.64 -14.96
CA LEU A 196 2.71 12.81 -15.23
C LEU A 196 2.09 13.73 -16.28
N PHE A 197 1.54 13.19 -17.36
CA PHE A 197 0.86 13.99 -18.37
C PHE A 197 -0.44 14.62 -17.84
N GLU A 198 -1.21 13.88 -17.04
CA GLU A 198 -2.39 14.40 -16.33
C GLU A 198 -2.04 15.58 -15.41
N ALA A 199 -0.84 15.56 -14.82
CA ALA A 199 -0.32 16.65 -14.00
C ALA A 199 0.20 17.86 -14.81
N GLY A 200 0.12 17.82 -16.14
CA GLY A 200 0.51 18.91 -17.03
C GLY A 200 1.96 18.88 -17.51
N VAL A 201 2.69 17.78 -17.28
CA VAL A 201 4.01 17.57 -17.88
C VAL A 201 3.87 17.52 -19.40
N LYS A 202 4.80 18.15 -20.12
CA LYS A 202 4.82 18.18 -21.60
C LYS A 202 5.98 17.40 -22.21
N GLU A 203 6.98 17.05 -21.42
CA GLU A 203 8.14 16.31 -21.88
C GLU A 203 8.53 15.23 -20.87
N LEU A 204 8.67 13.98 -21.34
CA LEU A 204 9.17 12.88 -20.54
C LEU A 204 10.61 12.54 -20.94
N LEU A 205 11.51 12.68 -19.99
CA LEU A 205 12.92 12.29 -20.12
C LEU A 205 13.08 10.86 -19.64
N VAL A 206 13.04 9.91 -20.57
CA VAL A 206 13.20 8.48 -20.28
C VAL A 206 14.64 8.18 -19.90
N VAL A 207 14.87 7.61 -18.71
CA VAL A 207 16.21 7.42 -18.14
C VAL A 207 16.45 6.02 -17.57
N SER A 208 17.68 5.55 -17.73
CA SER A 208 18.29 4.42 -17.02
C SER A 208 19.81 4.42 -17.24
N GLN A 209 20.55 3.49 -16.63
CA GLN A 209 21.99 3.32 -16.89
C GLN A 209 22.28 2.82 -18.31
N ASP A 210 21.41 1.96 -18.85
CA ASP A 210 21.40 1.53 -20.25
C ASP A 210 19.94 1.41 -20.70
N THR A 211 19.46 2.42 -21.44
CA THR A 211 18.08 2.48 -21.92
C THR A 211 17.82 1.47 -23.03
N SER A 212 18.85 1.11 -23.79
CA SER A 212 18.72 0.19 -24.92
C SER A 212 18.44 -1.25 -24.49
N ALA A 213 18.87 -1.62 -23.29
CA ALA A 213 18.67 -2.95 -22.72
C ALA A 213 17.32 -3.14 -22.01
N TYR A 214 16.43 -2.14 -21.98
CA TYR A 214 15.15 -2.25 -21.28
C TYR A 214 14.36 -3.49 -21.73
N GLY A 215 14.07 -4.37 -20.75
CA GLY A 215 13.34 -5.60 -20.92
C GLY A 215 14.16 -6.86 -21.21
N VAL A 216 15.48 -6.75 -21.43
CA VAL A 216 16.34 -7.90 -21.76
C VAL A 216 16.39 -8.92 -20.62
N ASP A 217 16.51 -8.45 -19.38
CA ASP A 217 16.55 -9.24 -18.13
C ASP A 217 15.27 -10.06 -17.92
N VAL A 218 14.13 -9.56 -18.40
CA VAL A 218 12.84 -10.26 -18.35
C VAL A 218 12.45 -10.92 -19.67
N GLN A 219 13.39 -11.06 -20.61
CA GLN A 219 13.19 -11.66 -21.94
C GLN A 219 12.00 -11.03 -22.70
N TYR A 220 11.86 -9.71 -22.60
CA TYR A 220 10.77 -8.92 -23.18
C TYR A 220 9.37 -9.42 -22.81
N ARG A 221 9.21 -9.90 -21.56
CA ARG A 221 7.94 -10.38 -21.02
C ARG A 221 6.78 -9.43 -21.35
N MET A 222 5.65 -10.01 -21.75
CA MET A 222 4.41 -9.26 -21.96
C MET A 222 3.90 -8.71 -20.62
N GLY A 223 3.67 -7.40 -20.58
CA GLY A 223 2.87 -6.74 -19.56
C GLY A 223 1.53 -6.28 -20.11
N PHE A 224 0.74 -5.62 -19.27
CA PHE A 224 -0.57 -5.09 -19.64
C PHE A 224 -0.66 -3.61 -19.25
N TRP A 225 -1.28 -2.82 -20.12
CA TRP A 225 -1.62 -1.43 -19.84
C TRP A 225 -2.90 -1.08 -20.61
N ASP A 226 -3.88 -0.47 -19.93
CA ASP A 226 -5.19 -0.11 -20.52
C ASP A 226 -5.89 -1.29 -21.22
N GLY A 227 -5.85 -2.47 -20.59
CA GLY A 227 -6.42 -3.71 -21.12
C GLY A 227 -5.68 -4.29 -22.35
N LYS A 228 -4.61 -3.63 -22.82
CA LYS A 228 -3.84 -4.06 -23.99
C LYS A 228 -2.53 -4.74 -23.58
N PRO A 229 -2.15 -5.83 -24.24
CA PRO A 229 -0.86 -6.47 -24.01
C PRO A 229 0.27 -5.65 -24.68
N VAL A 230 1.36 -5.40 -23.96
CA VAL A 230 2.53 -4.65 -24.45
C VAL A 230 3.80 -5.39 -24.07
N LYS A 231 4.75 -5.55 -25.01
CA LYS A 231 6.06 -6.14 -24.68
C LYS A 231 6.86 -5.18 -23.84
N THR A 232 7.48 -5.66 -22.76
CA THR A 232 8.44 -4.88 -21.98
C THR A 232 9.71 -4.70 -22.82
N ARG A 233 9.71 -3.74 -23.74
CA ARG A 233 10.81 -3.46 -24.67
C ARG A 233 10.82 -1.98 -25.01
N MET A 234 12.00 -1.41 -25.25
CA MET A 234 12.16 0.02 -25.51
C MET A 234 11.30 0.54 -26.69
N LEU A 235 11.25 -0.19 -27.81
CA LEU A 235 10.45 0.22 -28.98
C LEU A 235 8.96 0.31 -28.64
N ASP A 236 8.40 -0.77 -28.10
CA ASP A 236 6.99 -0.83 -27.70
C ASP A 236 6.65 0.22 -26.64
N LEU A 237 7.57 0.49 -25.71
CA LEU A 237 7.42 1.57 -24.73
C LEU A 237 7.35 2.93 -25.43
N CYS A 238 8.27 3.25 -26.34
CA CYS A 238 8.28 4.52 -27.05
C CYS A 238 7.02 4.75 -27.88
N GLU A 239 6.53 3.73 -28.59
CA GLU A 239 5.28 3.82 -29.36
C GLU A 239 4.09 4.16 -28.45
N ARG A 240 3.99 3.47 -27.31
CA ARG A 240 2.91 3.73 -26.33
C ARG A 240 3.02 5.06 -25.64
N LEU A 241 4.24 5.51 -25.33
CA LEU A 241 4.46 6.85 -24.79
C LEU A 241 4.09 7.94 -25.82
N GLY A 242 4.37 7.72 -27.10
CA GLY A 242 3.96 8.63 -28.18
C GLY A 242 2.43 8.70 -28.33
N ASP A 243 1.75 7.55 -28.38
CA ASP A 243 0.29 7.46 -28.39
C ASP A 243 -0.33 8.19 -27.19
N LEU A 244 0.31 8.06 -26.02
CA LEU A 244 -0.14 8.67 -24.77
C LEU A 244 0.08 10.19 -24.78
N ALA A 245 1.28 10.65 -25.14
CA ALA A 245 1.64 12.07 -25.19
C ALA A 245 0.72 12.87 -26.12
N ALA A 246 0.40 12.30 -27.29
CA ALA A 246 -0.50 12.91 -28.26
C ALA A 246 -1.90 13.24 -27.67
N LYS A 247 -2.41 12.42 -26.75
CA LYS A 247 -3.71 12.68 -26.08
C LYS A 247 -3.67 13.90 -25.17
N TYR A 248 -2.50 14.24 -24.63
CA TYR A 248 -2.30 15.35 -23.69
C TYR A 248 -1.70 16.59 -24.36
N GLY A 249 -1.56 16.61 -25.69
CA GLY A 249 -0.92 17.70 -26.43
C GLY A 249 0.48 17.95 -25.92
N ALA A 250 1.23 16.86 -25.72
CA ALA A 250 2.63 16.81 -25.32
C ALA A 250 3.45 16.25 -26.49
#